data_AF-A0A352NS79-F1
#
_entry.id   AF-A0A352NS79-F1
#
_cell.length_a   1.000
_cell.length_b   1.000
_cell.length_c   1.000
_cell.angle_alpha   90.00
_cell.angle_beta   90.00
_cell.angle_gamma   90.00
#
_symmetry.space_group_name_H-M   'P 1'
#
loop_
_entity.id
_entity.type
_entity.pdbx_description
1 polymer ?
#
loop_
_entity_poly.entity_id
_entity_poly.type
_entity_poly.pdbx_seq_one_letter_code
_entity_poly.pdbx_strand_id
1 'polypeptide(L)' 'TITLDVPARIINDRIMVPLRFVSESINKIVIWDAPNSTVIIY' A
#
# COMPACT_ATOMS: atom_id res chain seq x y z
N THR A 1 5.85 5.21 15.00
CA THR A 1 5.56 3.78 14.77
C THR A 1 4.59 3.69 13.62
N ILE A 2 4.99 3.12 12.49
CA ILE A 2 4.11 2.94 11.33
C ILE A 2 3.24 1.72 11.64
N THR A 3 1.98 1.95 11.98
CA THR A 3 1.00 0.89 12.27
C THR A 3 0.40 0.41 10.96
N LEU A 4 0.47 -0.90 10.67
CA LEU A 4 -0.31 -1.48 9.58
C LEU A 4 -1.78 -1.49 10.00
N ASP A 5 -2.62 -0.71 9.34
CA ASP A 5 -4.09 -0.76 9.54
C ASP A 5 -4.69 -2.09 9.08
N VAL A 6 -4.00 -2.80 8.19
CA VAL A 6 -4.46 -4.10 7.66
C VAL A 6 -3.29 -5.08 7.65
N PRO A 7 -3.40 -6.26 8.29
CA PRO A 7 -2.37 -7.28 8.21
C PRO A 7 -2.29 -7.85 6.79
N ALA A 8 -1.10 -8.31 6.38
CA ALA A 8 -0.95 -9.05 5.13
C ALA A 8 -1.82 -10.31 5.15
N ARG A 9 -2.43 -10.65 4.02
CA ARG A 9 -3.33 -11.81 3.88
C ARG A 9 -2.87 -12.69 2.74
N ILE A 10 -3.02 -13.99 2.89
CA ILE A 10 -2.81 -14.95 1.80
C ILE A 10 -4.14 -15.10 1.07
N ILE A 11 -4.17 -14.81 -0.22
CA ILE A 11 -5.34 -14.96 -1.10
C ILE A 11 -4.86 -15.70 -2.36
N ASN A 12 -5.47 -16.84 -2.67
CA ASN A 12 -5.13 -17.66 -3.85
C ASN A 12 -3.63 -17.96 -3.98
N ASP A 13 -3.01 -18.45 -2.90
CA ASP A 13 -1.57 -18.73 -2.79
C ASP A 13 -0.64 -17.52 -3.06
N ARG A 14 -1.19 -16.30 -3.05
CA ARG A 14 -0.44 -15.05 -3.17
C ARG A 14 -0.57 -14.25 -1.89
N ILE A 15 0.55 -13.69 -1.44
CA ILE A 15 0.56 -12.79 -0.28
C ILE A 15 0.14 -11.39 -0.76
N MET A 16 -1.03 -10.95 -0.34
CA MET A 16 -1.51 -9.58 -0.50
C MET A 16 -1.01 -8.74 0.67
N VAL A 17 -0.14 -7.79 0.37
CA VAL A 17 0.41 -6.83 1.33
C VAL A 17 -0.17 -5.45 1.05
N PRO A 18 -0.52 -4.63 2.06
CA PRO A 18 -0.99 -3.27 1.82
C PRO A 18 0.02 -2.46 1.02
N LEU A 19 -0.43 -1.92 -0.13
CA LEU A 19 0.41 -1.11 -1.02
C LEU A 19 1.10 0.03 -0.28
N ARG A 20 0.36 0.75 0.57
CA ARG A 20 0.86 1.88 1.35
C ARG A 20 2.02 1.48 2.27
N PHE A 21 1.92 0.32 2.92
CA PHE A 21 2.99 -0.21 3.77
C PHE A 21 4.26 -0.49 2.97
N VAL A 22 4.12 -1.16 1.82
CA VAL A 22 5.28 -1.47 0.97
C VAL A 22 5.94 -0.17 0.49
N SER A 23 5.17 0.78 -0.01
CA SER A 23 5.69 2.06 -0.49
C SER A 23 6.37 2.89 0.61
N GLU A 24 5.79 2.98 1.81
CA GLU A 24 6.42 3.69 2.93
C GLU A 24 7.71 2.99 3.40
N SER A 25 7.74 1.65 3.37
CA SER A 25 8.92 0.87 3.76
C SER A 25 10.14 1.12 2.86
N ILE A 26 9.90 1.55 1.62
CA ILE A 26 10.95 1.91 0.65
C ILE A 26 11.14 3.43 0.55
N ASN A 27 10.69 4.19 1.55
CA ASN A 27 10.74 5.66 1.59
C ASN A 27 10.09 6.35 0.38
N LYS A 28 9.02 5.76 -0.17
CA LYS A 28 8.25 6.32 -1.28
C LYS A 28 6.99 7.01 -0.79
N ILE A 29 6.62 8.11 -1.45
CA ILE A 29 5.43 8.89 -1.10
C ILE A 29 4.25 8.36 -1.91
N VAL A 30 3.17 7.99 -1.23
CA VAL A 30 1.92 7.52 -1.86
C VAL A 30 0.87 8.62 -1.81
N ILE A 31 0.36 9.03 -2.97
CA ILE A 31 -0.73 9.98 -3.10
C ILE A 31 -1.94 9.30 -3.75
N TRP A 32 -3.11 9.49 -3.15
CA TRP A 32 -4.37 9.04 -3.72
C TRP A 32 -5.01 10.17 -4.54
N ASP A 33 -5.17 9.94 -5.84
CA ASP A 33 -5.89 10.82 -6.75
C ASP A 33 -7.35 10.35 -6.87
N ALA A 34 -8.21 10.85 -5.99
CA ALA A 34 -9.62 10.47 -5.92
C ALA A 34 -10.40 10.73 -7.23
N PRO A 35 -10.24 11.88 -7.93
CA PRO A 35 -10.89 12.14 -9.21
C PRO A 35 -10.67 11.04 -10.26
N ASN A 36 -9.45 10.52 -10.37
CA ASN A 36 -9.09 9.50 -11.37
C ASN A 36 -9.04 8.09 -10.79
N SER A 37 -9.39 7.90 -9.51
CA SER A 37 -9.23 6.64 -8.77
C SER A 37 -7.83 6.02 -8.96
N THR A 38 -6.80 6.86 -8.99
CA THR A 38 -5.42 6.46 -9.31
C THR A 38 -4.51 6.61 -8.10
N VAL A 39 -3.60 5.66 -7.92
CA VAL A 39 -2.53 5.75 -6.92
C VAL A 39 -1.26 6.25 -7.61
N ILE A 40 -0.69 7.34 -7.11
CA ILE A 40 0.57 7.91 -7.58
C ILE A 40 1.66 7.63 -6.54
N ILE A 41 2.80 7.12 -6.99
CA ILE A 41 3.96 6.80 -6.15
C ILE A 41 5.18 7.58 -6.67
N TYR A 42 5.80 8.39 -5.81
CA TYR A 42 7.03 9.16 -6.11
C TYR A 42 8.25 8.50 -5.47
#